data_AF-A0A6N2NDL0-F1
#
_entry.id   AF-A0A6N2NDL0-F1
#
_cell.length_a   1.000
_cell.length_b   1.000
_cell.length_c   1.000
_cell.angle_alpha   90.00
_cell.angle_beta   90.00
_cell.angle_gamma   90.00
#
_symmetry.space_group_name_H-M   'P 1'
#
loop_
_entity.id
_entity.type
_entity.pdbx_description
1 polymer ?
#
loop_
_entity_poly.entity_id
_entity_poly.type
_entity_poly.pdbx_seq_one_letter_code
_entity_poly.pdbx_strand_id
1 'polypeptide(L)'
;MNLVVEFVFKQFNLLKTRGLCLSEEQTISTVSRQPRFGAGSQLTSMTTEPYKLTRRCEVTAILILYGLPRLLTGSILAHEMMHAWMRLKGIRTLDQDVEEGICQVLAHMWLDSELASTSGRNVASSSAPRKTRNGTRSPFERKLGEFFKHQIESDTSPVYGRGYRAGQQAVRKYGLERTLDHIRMTGKFPY
;
A
#
# COMPACT_ATOMS: atom_id res chain seq x y z
N MET A 1 -22.31 -17.87 14.44
CA MET A 1 -21.49 -16.74 13.95
C MET A 1 -20.05 -17.18 14.04
N ASN A 2 -19.42 -17.51 12.91
CA ASN A 2 -17.97 -17.72 12.89
C ASN A 2 -17.36 -16.36 12.60
N LEU A 3 -17.00 -15.63 13.66
CA LEU A 3 -16.15 -14.46 13.55
C LEU A 3 -14.73 -14.99 13.27
N VAL A 4 -14.38 -15.12 12.00
CA VAL A 4 -12.98 -15.32 11.64
C VAL A 4 -12.35 -13.95 11.66
N VAL A 5 -11.72 -13.60 12.79
CA VAL A 5 -10.78 -12.49 12.86
C VAL A 5 -9.51 -12.98 12.18
N GLU A 6 -9.45 -12.85 10.86
CA GLU A 6 -8.20 -12.99 10.15
C GLU A 6 -7.40 -11.71 10.41
N PHE A 7 -6.46 -11.79 11.35
CA PHE A 7 -5.32 -10.90 11.32
C PHE A 7 -4.54 -11.24 10.06
N VAL A 8 -4.78 -10.50 8.98
CA VAL A 8 -3.99 -10.61 7.77
C VAL A 8 -2.62 -9.97 8.05
N PHE A 9 -1.78 -10.69 8.78
CA PHE A 9 -0.34 -10.50 8.78
C PHE A 9 0.14 -10.95 7.39
N LYS A 10 0.11 -10.05 6.40
CA LYS A 10 0.85 -10.29 5.15
C LYS A 10 2.34 -10.10 5.48
N GLN A 11 2.91 -11.13 6.09
CA GLN A 11 4.30 -11.20 6.52
C GLN A 11 5.08 -12.04 5.51
N PHE A 12 5.94 -11.39 4.72
CA PHE A 12 6.95 -12.09 3.94
C PHE A 12 8.35 -11.50 4.24
N ASN A 13 9.15 -12.33 4.93
CA ASN A 13 10.57 -12.18 5.30
C ASN A 13 10.94 -11.25 6.48
N LEU A 14 10.73 -11.77 7.70
CA LEU A 14 11.12 -11.24 9.03
C LEU A 14 12.56 -10.67 9.17
N LEU A 15 13.47 -10.95 8.24
CA LEU A 15 14.86 -10.45 8.26
C LEU A 15 15.12 -9.22 7.35
N LYS A 16 14.17 -8.87 6.46
CA LYS A 16 14.27 -7.69 5.55
C LYS A 16 13.16 -6.67 5.76
N THR A 17 12.09 -7.02 6.47
CA THR A 17 10.94 -6.15 6.70
C THR A 17 11.29 -5.01 7.65
N ARG A 18 11.38 -3.80 7.13
CA ARG A 18 11.66 -2.57 7.90
C ARG A 18 10.40 -1.74 8.20
N GLY A 19 9.25 -2.13 7.65
CA GLY A 19 7.92 -1.57 7.93
C GLY A 19 6.81 -2.60 7.69
N LEU A 20 5.64 -2.38 8.28
CA LEU A 20 4.47 -3.29 8.22
C LEU A 20 3.16 -2.50 8.22
N CYS A 21 2.28 -2.77 7.26
CA CYS A 21 0.88 -2.33 7.26
C CYS A 21 -0.05 -3.40 7.88
N LEU A 22 -0.68 -3.08 9.02
CA LEU A 22 -1.66 -3.93 9.70
C LEU A 22 -3.09 -3.59 9.29
N SER A 23 -3.89 -4.62 9.06
CA SER A 23 -5.32 -4.47 8.75
C SER A 23 -6.17 -5.58 9.36
N GLU A 24 -7.34 -5.21 9.87
CA GLU A 24 -8.35 -6.16 10.31
C GLU A 24 -9.35 -6.40 9.17
N GLU A 25 -9.69 -7.66 8.92
CA GLU A 25 -10.68 -8.05 7.91
C GLU A 25 -11.84 -8.80 8.57
N GLN A 26 -13.03 -8.20 8.53
CA GLN A 26 -14.25 -8.87 8.99
C GLN A 26 -14.93 -9.58 7.82
N THR A 27 -14.93 -10.91 7.89
CA THR A 27 -15.59 -11.78 6.91
C THR A 27 -16.81 -12.41 7.51
N ILE A 28 -17.98 -12.10 6.95
CA ILE A 28 -19.20 -12.86 7.25
C ILE A 28 -19.58 -13.58 5.96
N SER A 29 -19.42 -14.90 5.94
CA SER A 29 -19.65 -15.73 4.77
C SER A 29 -21.13 -16.02 4.50
N THR A 30 -21.98 -15.97 5.54
CA THR A 30 -23.37 -16.43 5.47
C THR A 30 -24.19 -15.89 6.64
N VAL A 31 -25.43 -15.43 6.37
CA VAL A 31 -26.43 -15.09 7.40
C VAL A 31 -27.59 -16.06 7.28
N SER A 32 -27.78 -16.92 8.28
CA SER A 32 -28.97 -17.77 8.38
C SER A 32 -30.04 -17.05 9.21
N ARG A 33 -31.24 -16.87 8.65
CA ARG A 33 -32.39 -16.31 9.37
C ARG A 33 -33.10 -17.44 10.14
N GLN A 34 -33.23 -17.31 11.46
CA GLN A 34 -33.94 -18.30 12.28
C GLN A 34 -35.45 -18.21 12.02
N PRO A 35 -36.16 -19.33 11.76
CA PRO A 35 -37.60 -19.31 11.57
C PRO A 35 -38.33 -18.99 12.89
N ARG A 36 -39.45 -18.26 12.80
CA ARG A 36 -40.35 -18.05 13.95
C ARG A 36 -41.23 -19.29 14.12
N PHE A 37 -41.11 -19.97 15.25
CA PHE A 37 -41.98 -21.08 15.62
C PHE A 37 -43.37 -20.53 15.99
N GLY A 38 -44.37 -20.80 15.15
CA GLY A 38 -45.78 -20.68 15.52
C GLY A 38 -46.25 -21.97 16.21
N ALA A 39 -47.21 -21.85 17.13
CA ALA A 39 -47.83 -22.99 17.80
C ALA A 39 -48.54 -23.89 16.76
N GLY A 40 -47.90 -25.00 16.39
CA GLY A 40 -48.39 -25.92 15.36
C GLY A 40 -47.23 -26.44 14.51
N SER A 41 -46.83 -27.68 14.75
CA SER A 41 -45.64 -28.34 14.23
C SER A 41 -45.68 -28.64 12.72
N GLN A 42 -45.50 -27.63 11.87
CA GLN A 42 -45.08 -27.82 10.48
C GLN A 42 -43.85 -26.95 10.16
N LEU A 43 -42.73 -27.62 9.90
CA LEU A 43 -41.49 -27.03 9.45
C LEU A 43 -41.66 -26.54 8.01
N THR A 44 -42.06 -25.28 7.82
CA THR A 44 -42.03 -24.66 6.49
C THR A 44 -40.59 -24.45 6.05
N SER A 45 -40.28 -24.83 4.82
CA SER A 45 -38.92 -25.02 4.30
C SER A 45 -37.99 -23.83 4.55
N MET A 46 -36.79 -24.11 5.04
CA MET A 46 -35.73 -23.14 5.30
C MET A 46 -35.22 -22.58 3.96
N THR A 47 -35.74 -21.43 3.52
CA THR A 47 -35.23 -20.74 2.32
C THR A 47 -33.96 -19.97 2.72
N THR A 48 -32.80 -20.45 2.29
CA THR A 48 -31.51 -19.78 2.48
C THR A 48 -31.17 -18.98 1.24
N GLU A 49 -31.36 -17.66 1.31
CA GLU A 49 -30.90 -16.77 0.25
C GLU A 49 -29.44 -16.38 0.50
N PRO A 50 -28.52 -16.60 -0.45
CA PRO A 50 -27.13 -16.21 -0.30
C PRO A 50 -27.00 -14.68 -0.34
N TYR A 51 -26.89 -14.04 0.83
CA TYR A 51 -26.59 -12.62 0.92
C TYR A 51 -25.07 -12.38 0.93
N LYS A 52 -24.53 -11.79 -0.14
CA LYS A 52 -23.11 -11.42 -0.25
C LYS A 52 -22.82 -10.23 0.66
N LEU A 53 -22.22 -10.46 1.81
CA LEU A 53 -21.84 -9.39 2.72
C LEU A 53 -20.61 -8.63 2.24
N THR A 54 -20.67 -7.31 2.36
CA THR A 54 -19.56 -6.40 2.08
C THR A 54 -18.51 -6.57 3.18
N ARG A 55 -17.44 -7.32 2.91
CA ARG A 55 -16.25 -7.42 3.78
C ARG A 55 -15.67 -6.01 4.00
N ARG A 56 -15.57 -5.58 5.26
CA ARG A 56 -14.91 -4.32 5.66
C ARG A 56 -13.46 -4.61 6.02
N CYS A 57 -12.54 -3.80 5.50
CA CYS A 57 -11.13 -3.83 5.85
C CYS A 57 -10.77 -2.48 6.46
N GLU A 58 -10.25 -2.50 7.69
CA GLU A 58 -9.78 -1.32 8.40
C GLU A 58 -8.25 -1.42 8.54
N VAL A 59 -7.53 -0.40 8.10
CA VAL A 59 -6.08 -0.30 8.33
C VAL A 59 -5.89 0.22 9.75
N THR A 60 -5.33 -0.60 10.62
CA THR A 60 -5.24 -0.31 12.05
C THR A 60 -3.92 0.37 12.42
N ALA A 61 -2.82 0.01 11.73
CA ALA A 61 -1.52 0.62 11.99
C ALA A 61 -0.57 0.49 10.80
N ILE A 62 0.38 1.43 10.73
CA ILE A 62 1.63 1.28 9.98
C ILE A 62 2.76 1.31 11.00
N LEU A 63 3.56 0.25 11.05
CA LEU A 63 4.69 0.10 11.94
C LEU A 63 5.97 0.28 11.13
N ILE A 64 6.96 1.00 11.68
CA ILE A 64 8.27 1.17 11.04
C ILE A 64 9.35 0.92 12.08
N LEU A 65 10.42 0.23 11.69
CA LEU A 65 11.55 -0.04 12.56
C LEU A 65 12.23 1.27 12.99
N TYR A 66 12.42 1.42 14.30
CA TYR A 66 13.07 2.59 14.89
C TYR A 66 14.57 2.67 14.53
N GLY A 67 15.11 3.89 14.48
CA GLY A 67 16.55 4.15 14.29
C GLY A 67 17.02 4.18 12.83
N LEU A 68 16.10 4.07 11.86
CA LEU A 68 16.45 4.16 10.44
C LEU A 68 16.70 5.61 9.99
N PRO A 69 17.61 5.85 9.03
CA PRO A 69 17.80 7.18 8.44
C PRO A 69 16.50 7.74 7.87
N ARG A 70 16.29 9.05 8.02
CA ARG A 70 15.05 9.75 7.61
C ARG A 70 14.57 9.38 6.20
N LEU A 71 15.48 9.34 5.22
CA LEU A 71 15.14 9.01 3.83
C LEU A 71 14.67 7.55 3.66
N LEU A 72 15.28 6.62 4.39
CA LEU A 72 14.86 5.23 4.37
C LEU A 72 13.52 5.05 5.08
N THR A 73 13.35 5.69 6.25
CA THR A 73 12.08 5.69 6.98
C THR A 73 10.94 6.22 6.13
N GLY A 74 11.16 7.34 5.42
CA GLY A 74 10.14 7.94 4.57
C GLY A 74 9.82 7.12 3.33
N SER A 75 10.81 6.47 2.70
CA SER A 75 10.55 5.57 1.57
C SER A 75 9.79 4.32 2.00
N ILE A 76 10.12 3.73 3.16
CA ILE A 76 9.35 2.63 3.76
C ILE A 76 7.93 3.09 4.10
N LEU A 77 7.76 4.27 4.70
CA LEU A 77 6.43 4.78 5.00
C LEU A 77 5.60 4.95 3.74
N ALA A 78 6.16 5.50 2.66
CA ALA A 78 5.47 5.64 1.38
C ALA A 78 5.05 4.27 0.79
N HIS A 79 5.92 3.26 0.90
CA HIS A 79 5.62 1.88 0.53
C HIS A 79 4.42 1.33 1.31
N GLU A 80 4.44 1.41 2.65
CA GLU A 80 3.36 0.91 3.50
C GLU A 80 2.06 1.70 3.34
N MET A 81 2.15 3.02 3.09
CA MET A 81 0.97 3.84 2.83
C MET A 81 0.27 3.43 1.54
N MET A 82 1.00 2.93 0.54
CA MET A 82 0.41 2.40 -0.68
C MET A 82 -0.37 1.10 -0.41
N HIS A 83 0.20 0.19 0.38
CA HIS A 83 -0.51 -1.00 0.87
C HIS A 83 -1.79 -0.64 1.64
N ALA A 84 -1.72 0.36 2.53
CA ALA A 84 -2.86 0.85 3.29
C ALA A 84 -3.93 1.44 2.36
N TRP A 85 -3.53 2.27 1.40
CA TRP A 85 -4.46 2.89 0.46
C TRP A 85 -5.20 1.85 -0.38
N MET A 86 -4.50 0.84 -0.92
CA MET A 86 -5.13 -0.23 -1.69
C MET A 86 -6.18 -1.00 -0.87
N ARG A 87 -5.86 -1.33 0.39
CA ARG A 87 -6.78 -1.98 1.32
C ARG A 87 -8.03 -1.13 1.58
N LEU A 88 -7.85 0.17 1.86
CA LEU A 88 -8.97 1.11 2.08
C LEU A 88 -9.82 1.31 0.82
N LYS A 89 -9.24 1.19 -0.38
CA LYS A 89 -9.98 1.20 -1.65
C LYS A 89 -10.63 -0.13 -2.02
N GLY A 90 -10.41 -1.18 -1.22
CA GLY A 90 -10.96 -2.51 -1.45
C GLY A 90 -10.32 -3.25 -2.62
N ILE A 91 -9.12 -2.84 -3.05
CA ILE A 91 -8.32 -3.58 -4.03
C ILE A 91 -7.75 -4.80 -3.31
N ARG A 92 -8.05 -6.00 -3.79
CA ARG A 92 -7.68 -7.27 -3.14
C ARG A 92 -7.15 -8.26 -4.17
N THR A 93 -6.52 -9.33 -3.65
CA THR A 93 -6.09 -10.51 -4.43
C THR A 93 -5.27 -10.13 -5.66
N LEU A 94 -4.35 -9.17 -5.50
CA LEU A 94 -3.36 -8.86 -6.52
C LEU A 94 -2.27 -9.93 -6.52
N ASP A 95 -1.72 -10.20 -7.69
CA ASP A 95 -0.46 -10.92 -7.79
C ASP A 95 0.62 -10.14 -7.02
N GLN A 96 1.51 -10.86 -6.34
CA GLN A 96 2.45 -10.26 -5.39
C GLN A 96 3.40 -9.26 -6.08
N ASP A 97 3.80 -9.53 -7.32
CA ASP A 97 4.63 -8.62 -8.12
C ASP A 97 3.92 -7.32 -8.48
N VAL A 98 2.59 -7.34 -8.66
CA VAL A 98 1.79 -6.14 -8.89
C VAL A 98 1.65 -5.32 -7.61
N GLU A 99 1.28 -5.97 -6.50
CA GLU A 99 1.10 -5.31 -5.19
C GLU A 99 2.41 -4.68 -4.71
N GLU A 100 3.48 -5.47 -4.63
CA GLU A 100 4.78 -5.01 -4.15
C GLU A 100 5.43 -4.03 -5.15
N GLY A 101 5.21 -4.26 -6.44
CA GLY A 101 5.75 -3.40 -7.50
C GLY A 101 5.24 -1.97 -7.41
N ILE A 102 3.93 -1.77 -7.27
CA ILE A 102 3.37 -0.42 -7.17
C ILE A 102 3.74 0.26 -5.83
N CYS A 103 3.87 -0.51 -4.75
CA CYS A 103 4.38 0.00 -3.48
C CYS A 103 5.85 0.47 -3.59
N GLN A 104 6.70 -0.27 -4.31
CA GLN A 104 8.07 0.17 -4.60
C GLN A 104 8.13 1.42 -5.49
N VAL A 105 7.21 1.56 -6.44
CA VAL A 105 7.09 2.78 -7.26
C VAL A 105 6.78 3.99 -6.38
N LEU A 106 5.84 3.89 -5.43
CA LEU A 106 5.58 5.00 -4.50
C LEU A 106 6.78 5.34 -3.62
N ALA A 107 7.50 4.33 -3.12
CA ALA A 107 8.73 4.54 -2.35
C ALA A 107 9.80 5.29 -3.16
N HIS A 108 9.96 4.93 -4.42
CA HIS A 108 10.89 5.57 -5.36
C HIS A 108 10.46 7.02 -5.68
N MET A 109 9.18 7.25 -6.00
CA MET A 109 8.64 8.58 -6.25
C MET A 109 8.79 9.52 -5.05
N TRP A 110 8.64 9.00 -3.82
CA TRP A 110 8.88 9.77 -2.60
C TRP A 110 10.34 10.21 -2.48
N LEU A 111 11.29 9.28 -2.72
CA LEU A 111 12.72 9.60 -2.73
C LEU A 111 13.05 10.65 -3.81
N ASP A 112 12.46 10.54 -5.00
CA ASP A 112 12.63 11.53 -6.07
C ASP A 112 12.17 12.93 -5.67
N SER A 113 11.01 13.04 -5.02
CA SER A 113 10.50 14.32 -4.50
C SER A 113 11.43 14.94 -3.45
N GLU A 114 11.96 14.11 -2.55
CA GLU A 114 12.91 14.55 -1.53
C GLU A 114 14.25 15.02 -2.13
N LEU A 115 14.70 14.42 -3.22
CA LEU A 115 15.90 14.85 -3.93
C LEU A 115 15.66 16.10 -4.79
N ALA A 116 14.52 16.19 -5.49
CA ALA A 116 14.16 17.31 -6.36
C ALA A 116 14.01 18.63 -5.58
N SER A 117 13.39 18.57 -4.39
CA SER A 117 13.21 19.74 -3.51
C SER A 117 14.52 20.33 -2.96
N THR A 118 15.66 19.68 -3.22
CA THR A 118 17.01 20.17 -2.89
C THR A 118 17.62 21.03 -4.01
N SER A 119 17.16 20.88 -5.25
CA SER A 119 17.78 21.52 -6.44
C SER A 119 17.19 22.91 -6.78
N GLY A 120 16.05 23.28 -6.20
CA GLY A 120 15.26 24.47 -6.58
C GLY A 120 15.53 25.78 -5.82
N ARG A 121 16.59 25.91 -5.02
CA ARG A 121 16.82 27.12 -4.17
C ARG A 121 17.73 28.20 -4.77
N ASN A 122 18.09 28.11 -6.05
CA ASN A 122 18.94 29.12 -6.72
C ASN A 122 18.16 30.20 -7.52
N VAL A 123 16.85 30.37 -7.33
CA VAL A 123 16.11 31.48 -7.94
C VAL A 123 15.53 32.36 -6.85
N ALA A 124 16.02 33.59 -6.78
CA ALA A 124 15.57 34.63 -5.87
C ALA A 124 14.09 34.97 -6.11
N SER A 125 13.29 34.95 -5.05
CA SER A 125 12.09 35.78 -4.98
C SER A 125 11.73 36.06 -3.52
N SER A 126 11.66 37.35 -3.22
CA SER A 126 11.38 37.97 -1.94
C SER A 126 9.88 37.96 -1.62
N SER A 127 9.43 37.11 -0.71
CA SER A 127 8.24 37.36 0.14
C SER A 127 8.04 36.26 1.19
N ALA A 128 8.16 36.66 2.47
CA ALA A 128 7.74 35.97 3.71
C ALA A 128 8.41 34.63 4.10
N PRO A 129 8.99 34.50 5.31
CA PRO A 129 9.56 33.24 5.76
C PRO A 129 8.46 32.34 6.33
N ARG A 130 7.91 31.44 5.52
CA ARG A 130 7.37 30.19 6.09
C ARG A 130 8.57 29.34 6.49
N LYS A 131 8.90 29.35 7.79
CA LYS A 131 9.82 28.38 8.41
C LYS A 131 9.23 26.97 8.29
N THR A 132 9.35 26.33 7.13
CA THR A 132 9.52 24.89 7.09
C THR A 132 10.99 24.61 7.34
N ARG A 133 11.30 23.93 8.44
CA ARG A 133 12.62 23.50 8.92
C ARG A 133 13.38 22.57 7.94
N ASN A 134 13.10 22.63 6.64
CA ASN A 134 13.87 21.93 5.62
C ASN A 134 15.09 22.80 5.32
N GLY A 135 16.10 22.67 6.20
CA GLY A 135 17.44 23.15 5.96
C GLY A 135 17.93 22.66 4.60
N THR A 136 18.82 23.41 3.98
CA THR A 136 19.54 23.00 2.76
C THR A 136 20.04 21.57 2.95
N ARG A 137 19.42 20.59 2.27
CA ARG A 137 19.74 19.18 2.50
C ARG A 137 21.20 18.93 2.12
N SER A 138 21.92 18.20 2.96
CA SER A 138 23.36 18.06 2.82
C SER A 138 23.73 17.22 1.57
N PRO A 139 24.92 17.41 0.98
CA PRO A 139 25.42 16.55 -0.10
C PRO A 139 25.40 15.06 0.27
N PHE A 140 25.58 14.75 1.57
CA PHE A 140 25.45 13.41 2.12
C PHE A 140 24.03 12.87 2.00
N GLU A 141 22.99 13.63 2.40
CA GLU A 141 21.59 13.19 2.26
C GLU A 141 21.23 12.93 0.79
N ARG A 142 21.73 13.75 -0.15
CA ARG A 142 21.52 13.52 -1.58
C ARG A 142 22.10 12.18 -2.03
N LYS A 143 23.38 11.94 -1.71
CA LYS A 143 24.06 10.67 -2.05
C LYS A 143 23.39 9.47 -1.39
N LEU A 144 22.90 9.63 -0.16
CA LEU A 144 22.16 8.59 0.55
C LEU A 144 20.81 8.28 -0.10
N GLY A 145 20.07 9.30 -0.56
CA GLY A 145 18.83 9.10 -1.30
C GLY A 145 19.05 8.45 -2.67
N GLU A 146 20.08 8.86 -3.41
CA GLU A 146 20.50 8.23 -4.66
C GLU A 146 20.86 6.75 -4.44
N PHE A 147 21.56 6.43 -3.35
CA PHE A 147 21.86 5.05 -2.97
C PHE A 147 20.58 4.22 -2.75
N PHE A 148 19.61 4.72 -1.97
CA PHE A 148 18.35 3.98 -1.75
C PHE A 148 17.52 3.81 -3.03
N LYS A 149 17.48 4.83 -3.89
CA LYS A 149 16.84 4.70 -5.21
C LYS A 149 17.50 3.60 -6.04
N HIS A 150 18.83 3.61 -6.09
CA HIS A 150 19.59 2.61 -6.82
C HIS A 150 19.29 1.20 -6.30
N GLN A 151 19.17 1.01 -4.98
CA GLN A 151 18.79 -0.28 -4.40
C GLN A 151 17.43 -0.80 -4.88
N ILE A 152 16.44 0.08 -5.06
CA ILE A 152 15.11 -0.28 -5.60
C ILE A 152 15.24 -0.63 -7.09
N GLU A 153 15.95 0.19 -7.86
CA GLU A 153 16.12 0.02 -9.31
C GLU A 153 16.88 -1.26 -9.67
N SER A 154 17.92 -1.57 -8.90
CA SER A 154 18.80 -2.72 -9.11
C SER A 154 18.34 -3.99 -8.42
N ASP A 155 17.19 -3.99 -7.75
CA ASP A 155 16.69 -5.19 -7.06
C ASP A 155 16.46 -6.32 -8.08
N THR A 156 17.08 -7.47 -7.85
CA THR A 156 16.99 -8.66 -8.71
C THR A 156 15.82 -9.56 -8.34
N SER A 157 15.10 -9.26 -7.26
CA SER A 157 13.95 -10.01 -6.81
C SER A 157 12.88 -10.10 -7.90
N PRO A 158 12.32 -11.31 -8.14
CA PRO A 158 11.25 -11.50 -9.12
C PRO A 158 9.94 -10.83 -8.71
N VAL A 159 9.76 -10.54 -7.42
CA VAL A 159 8.57 -9.87 -6.89
C VAL A 159 8.83 -8.36 -6.80
N TYR A 160 9.78 -7.95 -5.97
CA TYR A 160 10.04 -6.53 -5.69
C TYR A 160 10.69 -5.82 -6.88
N GLY A 161 11.79 -6.36 -7.39
CA GLY A 161 12.54 -5.73 -8.47
C GLY A 161 11.81 -5.77 -9.81
N ARG A 162 11.29 -6.93 -10.21
CA ARG A 162 10.54 -7.07 -11.48
C ARG A 162 9.22 -6.30 -11.41
N GLY A 163 8.49 -6.42 -10.30
CA GLY A 163 7.27 -5.68 -10.04
C GLY A 163 7.49 -4.17 -10.12
N TYR A 164 8.56 -3.66 -9.48
CA TYR A 164 8.94 -2.26 -9.58
C TYR A 164 9.19 -1.84 -11.02
N ARG A 165 9.97 -2.60 -11.80
CA ARG A 165 10.26 -2.25 -13.20
C ARG A 165 9.00 -2.19 -14.06
N ALA A 166 8.10 -3.18 -13.93
CA ALA A 166 6.82 -3.20 -14.64
C ALA A 166 5.91 -2.03 -14.22
N GLY A 167 5.76 -1.81 -12.91
CA GLY A 167 4.98 -0.70 -12.37
C GLY A 167 5.53 0.67 -12.76
N GLN A 168 6.85 0.85 -12.70
CA GLN A 168 7.51 2.09 -13.08
C GLN A 168 7.33 2.37 -14.58
N GLN A 169 7.39 1.33 -15.42
CA GLN A 169 7.10 1.46 -16.85
C GLN A 169 5.64 1.91 -17.08
N ALA A 170 4.68 1.27 -16.41
CA ALA A 170 3.27 1.63 -16.47
C ALA A 170 3.02 3.07 -16.00
N VAL A 171 3.54 3.45 -14.84
CA VAL A 171 3.37 4.80 -14.27
C VAL A 171 4.03 5.86 -15.14
N ARG A 172 5.19 5.59 -15.75
CA ARG A 172 5.82 6.52 -16.69
C ARG A 172 4.99 6.73 -17.97
N LYS A 173 4.34 5.68 -18.46
CA LYS A 173 3.55 5.72 -19.70
C LYS A 173 2.16 6.30 -19.50
N TYR A 174 1.50 5.95 -18.40
CA TYR A 174 0.07 6.22 -18.18
C TYR A 174 -0.20 7.19 -17.01
N GLY A 175 0.80 7.47 -16.17
CA GLY A 175 0.62 8.19 -14.91
C GLY A 175 0.18 7.28 -13.77
N LEU A 176 0.38 7.73 -12.53
CA LEU A 176 0.08 6.94 -11.34
C LEU A 176 -1.41 6.62 -11.23
N GLU A 177 -2.28 7.63 -11.30
CA GLU A 177 -3.73 7.49 -11.14
C GLU A 177 -4.33 6.46 -12.10
N ARG A 178 -4.07 6.60 -13.41
CA ARG A 178 -4.57 5.66 -14.42
C ARG A 178 -4.03 4.25 -14.24
N THR A 179 -2.79 4.12 -13.77
CA THR A 179 -2.20 2.81 -13.46
C THR A 179 -2.94 2.15 -12.29
N LEU A 180 -3.24 2.91 -11.24
CA LEU A 180 -3.98 2.41 -10.07
C LEU A 180 -5.42 2.02 -10.42
N ASP A 181 -6.09 2.81 -11.25
CA ASP A 181 -7.43 2.48 -11.74
C ASP A 181 -7.41 1.19 -12.57
N HIS A 182 -6.41 1.02 -13.42
CA HIS A 182 -6.26 -0.21 -14.20
C HIS A 182 -5.99 -1.43 -13.30
N ILE A 183 -5.10 -1.31 -12.31
CA ILE A 183 -4.85 -2.37 -11.33
C ILE A 183 -6.14 -2.70 -10.56
N ARG A 184 -6.90 -1.69 -10.16
CA ARG A 184 -8.19 -1.88 -9.47
C ARG A 184 -9.20 -2.66 -10.32
N MET A 185 -9.21 -2.44 -11.63
CA MET A 185 -10.14 -3.11 -12.55
C MET A 185 -9.68 -4.52 -12.96
N THR A 186 -8.37 -4.74 -13.13
CA THR A 186 -7.84 -5.94 -13.80
C THR A 186 -6.95 -6.81 -12.92
N GLY A 187 -6.46 -6.28 -11.81
CA GLY A 187 -5.46 -6.90 -10.95
C GLY A 187 -4.03 -6.90 -11.50
N LYS A 188 -3.78 -6.26 -12.64
CA LYS A 188 -2.48 -6.27 -13.35
C LYS A 188 -1.99 -4.88 -13.70
N PHE A 189 -0.70 -4.76 -14.04
CA PHE A 189 -0.18 -3.53 -14.65
C PHE A 189 -0.67 -3.37 -16.09
N PRO A 190 -0.95 -2.13 -16.53
CA PRO A 190 -1.20 -1.84 -17.94
C PRO A 190 0.10 -1.87 -18.74
N TYR A 191 0.08 -2.50 -19.93
CA TYR A 191 1.23 -2.61 -20.85
C TYR A 191 1.09 -1.64 -22.03
#